data_AF-A0A7R9UVN0-F1
#
_entry.id   AF-A0A7R9UVN0-F1
#
_cell.length_a   1.000
_cell.length_b   1.000
_cell.length_c   1.000
_cell.angle_alpha   90.00
_cell.angle_beta   90.00
_cell.angle_gamma   90.00
#
_symmetry.space_group_name_H-M   'P 1'
#
loop_
_entity.id
_entity.type
_entity.pdbx_description
1 polymer ?
#
loop_
_entity_poly.entity_id
_entity_poly.type
_entity_poly.pdbx_seq_one_letter_code
_entity_poly.pdbx_strand_id
1 'polypeptide(L)'
;ANVALLALTLLETCMKNCPEAFHDQVAAKDFQSDITRLATGRGEVAAKALSLVEMWADAFQSEGHPQFGQTYASLRSKGVLFPPRDMGSAAPLFTPPPSAAPAVTTGAVQPAGGARVEREAPVFVQNLREADAEQSAEKAKNRN
;
A
#
# COMPACT_ATOMS: atom_id res chain seq x y z
N ALA A 1 -11.70 -11.77 -19.54
CA ALA A 1 -11.06 -10.95 -18.48
C ALA A 1 -11.88 -9.67 -18.31
N ASN A 2 -12.19 -9.28 -17.07
CA ASN A 2 -12.89 -8.02 -16.81
C ASN A 2 -11.84 -6.89 -16.72
N VAL A 3 -11.69 -6.13 -17.81
CA VAL A 3 -10.67 -5.08 -17.95
C VAL A 3 -10.77 -4.04 -16.82
N ALA A 4 -11.99 -3.67 -16.43
CA ALA A 4 -12.22 -2.70 -15.36
C ALA A 4 -11.75 -3.24 -13.99
N LEU A 5 -12.02 -4.51 -13.70
CA LEU A 5 -11.60 -5.13 -12.44
C LEU A 5 -10.06 -5.21 -12.35
N LEU A 6 -9.40 -5.58 -13.44
CA LEU A 6 -7.93 -5.59 -13.51
C LEU A 6 -7.32 -4.19 -13.35
N ALA A 7 -7.95 -3.17 -13.95
CA ALA A 7 -7.52 -1.78 -13.79
C ALA A 7 -7.64 -1.31 -12.33
N LEU A 8 -8.72 -1.66 -11.62
CA LEU A 8 -8.88 -1.34 -10.20
C LEU A 8 -7.86 -2.08 -9.31
N THR A 9 -7.50 -3.31 -9.65
CA THR A 9 -6.42 -4.06 -8.95
C THR A 9 -5.06 -3.43 -9.17
N LEU A 10 -4.77 -2.99 -10.40
CA LEU A 10 -3.54 -2.25 -10.70
C LEU A 10 -3.50 -0.93 -9.91
N LEU A 11 -4.60 -0.18 -9.90
CA LEU A 11 -4.73 1.07 -9.16
C LEU A 11 -4.47 0.89 -7.65
N GLU A 12 -4.97 -0.20 -7.05
CA GLU A 12 -4.66 -0.53 -5.66
C GLU A 12 -3.15 -0.65 -5.42
N THR A 13 -2.45 -1.30 -6.35
CA THR A 13 -1.01 -1.50 -6.28
C THR A 13 -0.26 -0.18 -6.49
N CYS A 14 -0.71 0.67 -7.42
CA CYS A 14 -0.16 2.01 -7.63
C CYS A 14 -0.31 2.89 -6.39
N MET A 15 -1.48 2.90 -5.74
CA MET A 15 -1.68 3.66 -4.50
C MET A 15 -0.72 3.24 -3.37
N LYS A 16 -0.28 1.98 -3.35
CA LYS A 16 0.65 1.47 -2.33
C LYS A 16 2.13 1.74 -2.62
N ASN A 17 2.50 1.94 -3.90
CA ASN A 17 3.89 1.94 -4.33
C ASN A 17 4.32 3.24 -5.03
N CYS A 18 3.39 4.08 -5.45
CA CYS A 18 3.68 5.34 -6.09
C CYS A 18 3.88 6.47 -5.06
N PRO A 19 4.64 7.51 -5.42
CA PRO A 19 4.84 8.67 -4.56
C PRO A 19 3.54 9.47 -4.35
N GLU A 20 3.54 10.35 -3.35
CA GLU A 20 2.41 11.20 -2.95
C GLU A 20 1.77 11.96 -4.12
N ALA A 21 2.56 12.42 -5.10
CA ALA A 21 2.05 13.09 -6.29
C ALA A 21 1.03 12.24 -7.10
N PHE A 22 1.12 10.91 -7.04
CA PHE A 22 0.10 10.02 -7.61
C PHE A 22 -1.19 10.04 -6.79
N HIS A 23 -1.08 10.06 -5.46
CA HIS A 23 -2.22 10.15 -4.55
C HIS A 23 -3.00 11.45 -4.78
N ASP A 24 -2.32 12.56 -5.06
CA ASP A 24 -2.97 13.82 -5.43
C ASP A 24 -3.86 13.70 -6.67
N GLN A 25 -3.41 12.95 -7.69
CA GLN A 25 -4.21 12.70 -8.89
C GLN A 25 -5.44 11.85 -8.59
N VAL A 26 -5.32 10.85 -7.71
CA VAL A 26 -6.43 10.00 -7.29
C VAL A 26 -7.39 10.78 -6.37
N ALA A 27 -6.88 11.71 -5.57
CA ALA A 27 -7.68 12.61 -4.74
C ALA A 27 -8.39 13.72 -5.53
N ALA A 28 -8.04 13.90 -6.82
CA ALA A 28 -8.68 14.90 -7.68
C ALA A 28 -10.18 14.67 -7.79
N LYS A 29 -10.95 15.76 -7.80
CA LYS A 29 -12.42 15.75 -7.76
C LYS A 29 -13.04 14.88 -8.86
N ASP A 30 -12.49 14.96 -10.07
CA ASP A 30 -13.01 14.21 -11.22
C ASP A 30 -12.80 12.71 -11.03
N PHE A 31 -11.63 12.30 -10.51
CA PHE A 31 -11.36 10.91 -10.17
C PHE A 31 -12.26 10.40 -9.05
N GLN A 32 -12.45 11.19 -7.98
CA GLN A 32 -13.34 10.86 -6.87
C GLN A 32 -14.80 10.71 -7.32
N SER A 33 -15.24 11.54 -8.28
CA SER A 33 -16.56 11.42 -8.91
C SER A 33 -16.68 10.12 -9.73
N ASP A 34 -15.66 9.79 -10.51
CA ASP A 34 -15.63 8.56 -11.32
C ASP A 34 -15.65 7.29 -10.46
N ILE A 35 -14.86 7.24 -9.38
CA ILE A 35 -14.87 6.08 -8.49
C ILE A 35 -16.18 5.97 -7.71
N THR A 36 -16.80 7.09 -7.35
CA THR A 36 -18.15 7.12 -6.76
C THR A 36 -19.17 6.51 -7.72
N ARG A 37 -19.12 6.89 -9.01
CA ARG A 37 -20.01 6.34 -10.05
C ARG A 37 -19.83 4.83 -10.18
N LEU A 38 -18.58 4.35 -10.19
CA LEU A 38 -18.28 2.91 -10.22
C LEU A 38 -18.82 2.19 -8.97
N ALA A 39 -18.62 2.76 -7.79
CA ALA A 39 -19.03 2.19 -6.51
C ALA A 39 -20.56 2.07 -6.36
N THR A 40 -21.32 2.98 -6.97
CA THR A 40 -22.80 2.92 -7.01
C THR A 40 -23.38 1.98 -8.07
N GLY A 41 -22.51 1.33 -8.86
CA GLY A 41 -22.91 0.38 -9.90
C GLY A 41 -23.37 -0.98 -9.34
N ARG A 42 -23.20 -2.04 -10.13
CA ARG A 42 -23.53 -3.42 -9.74
C ARG A 42 -22.40 -4.37 -10.14
N GLY A 43 -22.29 -5.50 -9.44
CA GLY A 43 -21.32 -6.55 -9.73
C GLY A 43 -19.94 -6.31 -9.11
N GLU A 44 -18.98 -7.11 -9.54
CA GLU A 44 -17.65 -7.21 -8.91
C GLU A 44 -16.83 -5.91 -9.00
N VAL A 45 -17.01 -5.13 -10.07
CA VAL A 45 -16.32 -3.83 -10.24
C VAL A 45 -16.78 -2.83 -9.19
N ALA A 46 -18.09 -2.77 -8.91
CA ALA A 46 -18.65 -1.91 -7.87
C ALA A 46 -18.19 -2.34 -6.48
N ALA A 47 -18.20 -3.65 -6.20
CA ALA A 47 -17.70 -4.20 -4.95
C ALA A 47 -16.21 -3.88 -4.73
N LYS A 48 -15.38 -4.02 -5.77
CA LYS A 48 -13.96 -3.65 -5.71
C LYS A 48 -13.76 -2.15 -5.46
N ALA A 49 -14.52 -1.29 -6.16
CA ALA A 49 -14.47 0.15 -5.97
C ALA A 49 -14.85 0.55 -4.53
N LEU A 50 -15.89 -0.07 -3.95
CA LEU A 50 -16.28 0.15 -2.56
C LEU A 50 -15.16 -0.24 -1.58
N SER A 51 -14.53 -1.40 -1.80
CA SER A 51 -13.40 -1.86 -0.98
C SER A 51 -12.22 -0.88 -1.03
N LEU A 52 -11.90 -0.32 -2.21
CA LEU A 52 -10.85 0.69 -2.35
C LEU A 52 -11.19 2.00 -1.62
N VAL A 53 -12.42 2.49 -1.77
CA VAL A 53 -12.86 3.72 -1.11
C VAL A 53 -12.80 3.59 0.42
N GLU A 54 -13.23 2.45 0.97
CA GLU A 54 -13.11 2.19 2.41
C GLU A 54 -11.65 2.13 2.86
N MET A 55 -10.81 1.40 2.13
CA MET A 55 -9.39 1.25 2.46
C MET A 55 -8.67 2.60 2.43
N TRP A 56 -8.93 3.45 1.45
CA TRP A 56 -8.29 4.76 1.35
C TRP A 56 -8.83 5.75 2.38
N ALA A 57 -10.12 5.71 2.70
CA ALA A 57 -10.64 6.54 3.79
C ALA A 57 -9.98 6.21 5.14
N ASP A 58 -9.63 4.95 5.38
CA ASP A 58 -8.90 4.51 6.57
C ASP A 58 -7.40 4.83 6.49
N ALA A 59 -6.75 4.66 5.33
CA ALA A 59 -5.32 4.91 5.18
C ALA A 59 -4.96 6.40 5.24
N PHE A 60 -5.74 7.25 4.55
CA PHE A 60 -5.39 8.67 4.35
C PHE A 60 -6.04 9.63 5.34
N GLN A 61 -6.67 9.12 6.40
CA GLN A 61 -7.36 9.95 7.41
C GLN A 61 -6.46 11.00 8.07
N SER A 62 -5.14 10.74 8.17
CA SER A 62 -4.14 11.64 8.74
C SER A 62 -3.09 12.13 7.74
N GLU A 63 -3.20 11.77 6.45
CA GLU A 63 -2.15 11.97 5.44
C GLU A 63 -2.38 13.17 4.51
N GLY A 64 -3.36 14.04 4.81
CA GLY A 64 -3.57 15.28 4.07
C GLY A 64 -4.50 15.17 2.85
N HIS A 65 -5.10 14.00 2.59
CA HIS A 65 -6.07 13.77 1.51
C HIS A 65 -7.50 13.55 2.05
N PRO A 66 -8.17 14.58 2.59
CA PRO A 66 -9.51 14.46 3.17
C PRO A 66 -10.58 14.03 2.16
N GLN A 67 -10.31 14.14 0.86
CA GLN A 67 -11.22 13.77 -0.22
C GLN A 67 -11.60 12.29 -0.15
N PHE A 68 -10.68 11.40 0.22
CA PHE A 68 -10.98 9.97 0.36
C PHE A 68 -12.03 9.71 1.46
N GLY A 69 -11.86 10.35 2.62
CA GLY A 69 -12.83 10.30 3.72
C GLY A 69 -14.18 10.93 3.36
N GLN A 70 -14.17 12.06 2.64
CA GLN A 70 -15.40 12.72 2.17
C GLN A 70 -16.19 11.85 1.20
N THR A 71 -15.52 11.19 0.27
CA THR A 71 -16.16 10.26 -0.69
C THR A 71 -16.79 9.07 0.04
N TYR A 72 -16.07 8.46 0.98
CA TYR A 72 -16.60 7.39 1.82
C TYR A 72 -17.84 7.85 2.61
N ALA A 73 -17.76 9.00 3.29
CA ALA A 73 -18.88 9.55 4.05
C ALA A 73 -20.09 9.87 3.16
N SER A 74 -19.87 10.40 1.95
CA SER A 74 -20.94 10.69 0.97
C SER A 74 -21.65 9.43 0.48
N LEU A 75 -20.92 8.34 0.25
CA LEU A 75 -21.51 7.06 -0.12
C LEU A 75 -22.33 6.48 1.03
N ARG A 76 -21.81 6.55 2.26
CA ARG A 76 -22.54 6.15 3.47
C ARG A 76 -23.83 6.94 3.66
N SER A 77 -23.82 8.27 3.49
CA SER A 77 -25.01 9.10 3.64
C SER A 77 -26.07 8.81 2.58
N LYS A 78 -25.68 8.26 1.42
CA LYS A 78 -26.59 7.80 0.36
C LYS A 78 -27.15 6.40 0.61
N GLY A 79 -26.81 5.77 1.73
CA GLY A 79 -27.28 4.42 2.09
C GLY A 79 -26.47 3.29 1.45
N VAL A 80 -25.30 3.57 0.86
CA VAL A 80 -24.45 2.52 0.31
C VAL A 80 -23.84 1.69 1.43
N LEU A 81 -24.05 0.38 1.37
CA LEU A 81 -23.49 -0.57 2.31
C LEU A 81 -22.08 -0.96 1.86
N PHE A 82 -21.12 -0.80 2.76
CA PHE A 82 -19.76 -1.28 2.56
C PHE A 82 -19.64 -2.71 3.05
N PRO A 83 -18.87 -3.56 2.34
CA PRO A 83 -18.62 -4.93 2.79
C PRO A 83 -17.99 -4.92 4.19
N PRO A 84 -18.20 -5.96 5.01
CA PRO A 84 -17.49 -6.08 6.28
C PRO A 84 -15.98 -6.06 6.01
N ARG A 85 -15.20 -5.32 6.80
CA ARG A 85 -13.75 -5.50 6.78
C ARG A 85 -13.48 -6.93 7.20
N ASP A 86 -13.02 -7.78 6.28
CA ASP A 86 -12.44 -9.07 6.62
C ASP A 86 -11.12 -8.84 7.36
N MET A 87 -11.19 -8.43 8.63
CA MET A 87 -10.10 -8.56 9.60
C MET A 87 -9.93 -10.02 10.08
N GLY A 88 -10.50 -10.98 9.35
CA GLY A 88 -10.83 -12.32 9.85
C GLY A 88 -10.32 -13.50 9.02
N SER A 89 -9.37 -13.33 8.09
CA SER A 89 -8.64 -14.47 7.52
C SER A 89 -7.29 -14.68 8.20
N ALA A 90 -7.22 -14.45 9.51
CA ALA A 90 -6.34 -15.21 10.37
C ALA A 90 -7.04 -16.54 10.66
N ALA A 91 -7.11 -17.45 9.68
CA ALA A 91 -7.30 -18.84 10.01
C ALA A 91 -6.14 -19.22 10.96
N PRO A 92 -6.39 -19.79 12.14
CA PRO A 92 -5.30 -20.26 12.98
C PRO A 92 -4.56 -21.32 12.16
N LEU A 93 -3.34 -21.00 11.73
CA LEU A 93 -2.41 -21.98 11.18
C LEU A 93 -2.15 -22.98 12.29
N PHE A 94 -2.94 -24.04 12.32
CA PHE A 94 -2.71 -25.23 13.11
C PHE A 94 -1.56 -25.99 12.44
N THR A 95 -0.35 -25.42 12.46
CA THR A 95 0.86 -26.19 12.22
C THR A 95 1.04 -27.07 13.46
N PRO A 96 0.89 -28.40 13.36
CA PRO A 96 1.19 -29.28 14.49
C PRO A 96 2.66 -29.09 14.91
N PRO A 97 2.98 -29.24 16.21
CA PRO A 97 4.33 -29.03 16.70
C PRO A 97 5.30 -30.04 16.07
N PRO A 98 6.56 -29.66 15.81
CA PRO A 98 7.57 -30.61 15.38
C PRO A 98 7.76 -31.69 16.45
N SER A 99 7.64 -32.94 16.00
CA SER A 99 7.79 -34.15 16.81
C SER A 99 9.12 -34.16 17.57
N ALA A 100 9.04 -34.43 18.87
CA ALA A 100 10.15 -34.42 19.81
C ALA A 100 11.07 -35.63 19.67
N ALA A 101 12.40 -35.43 19.78
CA ALA A 101 13.37 -36.27 20.52
C ALA A 101 14.73 -35.52 20.66
N PRO A 102 15.67 -35.92 21.55
CA PRO A 102 15.90 -35.23 22.82
C PRO A 102 17.29 -34.58 22.97
N ALA A 103 17.43 -33.85 24.08
CA ALA A 103 18.52 -32.97 24.47
C ALA A 103 19.91 -33.61 24.59
N VAL A 104 20.95 -32.82 24.28
CA VAL A 104 22.24 -32.89 24.99
C VAL A 104 22.56 -31.51 25.58
N THR A 105 22.83 -31.53 26.87
CA THR A 105 23.24 -30.43 27.74
C THR A 105 24.69 -30.07 27.50
N THR A 106 25.05 -28.78 27.44
CA THR A 106 26.04 -28.12 28.32
C THR A 106 26.42 -26.72 27.82
N GLY A 107 26.57 -25.76 28.76
CA GLY A 107 27.36 -24.54 28.55
C GLY A 107 26.63 -23.23 28.82
N ALA A 108 26.74 -22.74 30.05
CA ALA A 108 26.23 -21.44 30.51
C ALA A 108 27.03 -20.25 29.96
N VAL A 109 26.34 -19.11 29.70
CA VAL A 109 26.68 -17.72 30.14
C VAL A 109 25.82 -16.70 29.36
N GLN A 110 25.21 -15.77 30.10
CA GLN A 110 24.57 -14.51 29.67
C GLN A 110 25.34 -13.34 30.32
N PRO A 111 25.13 -12.03 29.99
CA PRO A 111 24.50 -11.42 28.80
C PRO A 111 25.22 -10.12 28.28
N ALA A 112 24.62 -9.52 27.23
CA ALA A 112 24.52 -8.09 26.90
C ALA A 112 25.73 -7.30 26.33
N GLY A 113 25.53 -6.73 25.13
CA GLY A 113 26.36 -5.65 24.56
C GLY A 113 26.13 -5.47 23.06
N GLY A 114 25.67 -4.29 22.62
CA GLY A 114 25.05 -4.03 21.32
C GLY A 114 25.90 -4.26 20.07
N ALA A 115 25.26 -4.79 19.03
CA ALA A 115 25.79 -4.82 17.67
C ALA A 115 24.99 -3.86 16.78
N ARG A 116 25.66 -2.77 16.39
CA ARG A 116 25.28 -1.82 15.35
C ARG A 116 25.09 -2.57 14.04
N VAL A 117 23.84 -2.67 13.57
CA VAL A 117 23.53 -3.10 12.20
C VAL A 117 23.91 -1.96 11.27
N GLU A 118 25.09 -2.04 10.66
CA GLU A 118 25.40 -1.23 9.48
C GLU A 118 24.44 -1.66 8.37
N ARG A 119 23.42 -0.82 8.13
CA ARG A 119 22.51 -0.97 7.00
C ARG A 119 23.33 -0.66 5.74
N GLU A 120 23.82 -1.69 5.08
CA GLU A 120 24.20 -1.56 3.68
C GLU A 120 22.93 -1.22 2.88
N ALA A 121 22.94 -0.06 2.23
CA ALA A 121 21.82 0.42 1.45
C ALA A 121 21.63 -0.50 0.22
N PRO A 122 20.39 -0.87 -0.15
CA PRO A 122 20.15 -1.71 -1.30
C PRO A 122 20.69 -1.05 -2.58
N VAL A 123 21.32 -1.84 -3.44
CA VAL A 123 21.97 -1.47 -4.72
C VAL A 123 21.10 -0.54 -5.60
N PHE A 124 19.77 -0.63 -5.47
CA PHE A 124 18.84 0.24 -6.17
C PHE A 124 19.01 1.74 -5.83
N VAL A 125 19.36 2.08 -4.58
CA VAL A 125 19.63 3.47 -4.15
C VAL A 125 20.93 4.00 -4.76
N GLN A 126 21.89 3.12 -5.03
CA GLN A 126 23.16 3.48 -5.65
C GLN A 126 22.96 3.83 -7.12
N ASN A 127 22.21 3.00 -7.85
CA ASN A 127 21.86 3.26 -9.25
C ASN A 127 21.08 4.57 -9.44
N LEU A 128 20.22 4.96 -8.48
CA LEU A 128 19.43 6.20 -8.58
C LEU A 128 20.31 7.45 -8.38
N ARG A 129 21.28 7.38 -7.45
CA ARG A 129 22.27 8.47 -7.27
C ARG A 129 23.16 8.66 -8.50
N GLU A 130 23.52 7.57 -9.16
CA GLU A 130 24.30 7.62 -10.40
C GLU A 130 23.48 8.25 -11.55
N ALA A 131 22.20 7.91 -11.68
CA ALA A 131 21.31 8.50 -12.68
C ALA A 131 21.07 10.01 -12.46
N ASP A 132 20.93 10.46 -11.21
CA ASP A 132 20.81 11.88 -10.87
C ASP A 132 22.12 12.66 -11.13
N ALA A 133 23.28 12.01 -10.94
CA ALA A 133 24.59 12.61 -11.21
C ALA A 133 24.87 12.78 -12.71
N GLU A 134 24.51 11.79 -13.54
CA GLU A 134 24.66 11.86 -14.99
C GLU A 134 23.76 12.95 -15.61
N GLN A 135 22.51 13.09 -15.15
CA GLN A 135 21.64 14.17 -15.61
C GLN A 135 22.14 15.57 -15.23
N SER A 136 22.78 15.70 -14.07
CA SER A 136 23.34 16.97 -13.60
C SER A 136 24.57 17.40 -14.41
N ALA A 137 25.42 16.45 -14.80
CA ALA A 137 26.60 16.71 -15.63
C ALA A 137 26.22 17.11 -17.07
N GLU A 138 25.22 16.44 -17.66
CA GLU A 138 24.74 16.75 -19.01
C GLU A 138 24.12 18.16 -19.09
N LYS A 139 23.40 18.57 -18.03
CA LYS A 139 22.79 19.90 -17.94
C LYS A 139 23.81 21.04 -17.75
N ALA A 140 25.00 20.73 -17.23
CA ALA A 140 26.08 21.69 -17.08
C ALA A 140 26.85 21.93 -18.39
N LYS A 141 26.92 20.92 -19.27
CA LYS A 141 27.63 21.02 -20.56
C LYS A 141 26.86 21.79 -21.62
N ASN A 142 25.53 21.80 -21.56
CA ASN A 142 24.65 22.48 -22.52
C ASN A 142 24.33 23.94 -22.16
N ARG A 143 25.07 24.53 -21.20
CA ARG A 143 24.90 25.90 -20.69
C ARG A 143 26.09 26.81 -21.00
N ASN A 144 26.84 26.51 -22.06
CA ASN A 144 27.91 27.32 -22.63
C ASN A 144 27.71 27.43 -24.15
#